data_AF-M2R2L2-F1
#
_entry.id   AF-M2R2L2-F1
#
_cell.length_a   1.000
_cell.length_b   1.000
_cell.length_c   1.000
_cell.angle_alpha   90.00
_cell.angle_beta   90.00
_cell.angle_gamma   90.00
#
_symmetry.space_group_name_H-M   'P 1'
#
loop_
_entity.id
_entity.type
_entity.pdbx_description
1 polymer ?
#
loop_
_entity_poly.entity_id
_entity_poly.type
_entity_poly.pdbx_seq_one_letter_code
_entity_poly.pdbx_strand_id
1 'polypeptide(L)'
;MVLSAEDLMHGVIDCLCHRLCNLIDPNHRPASTVKTLDFTFSEGPRILLAVLEPGTDKPSCVTDLSVLHDLACIAQPAVWCYSWFAGHTDVRLGEYGYIDPETQLFVSLGNVAELLQCEESLYWQTKEYINDKPIEHTWGYIWSERSWRYPLLVNSSNVRVVSHQVSESAQAEFFWSKACIVAELHGIEPQELMLIDIVNYRWNLSFDEVDDHWELSGNTRPSEMYFHQQPPLENGAVPVPFGYWSLEPQFVLETHQDIVLPGIRLGGSVDVGYAFLNEFQAELVACFTQQLNARAVQDAVEDVL
;
A
#
# COMPACT_ATOMS: atom_id res chain seq x y z
N MET A 1 -26.07 -25.27 10.72
CA MET A 1 -26.37 -24.92 9.32
C MET A 1 -25.04 -24.55 8.73
N VAL A 2 -24.42 -25.48 8.00
CA VAL A 2 -23.06 -25.33 7.52
C VAL A 2 -23.11 -25.10 6.01
N LEU A 3 -22.39 -24.07 5.55
CA LEU A 3 -22.31 -23.68 4.15
C LEU A 3 -21.09 -24.40 3.56
N SER A 4 -21.23 -25.05 2.42
CA SER A 4 -20.11 -25.70 1.73
C SER A 4 -19.30 -24.70 0.89
N ALA A 5 -18.14 -25.11 0.36
CA ALA A 5 -17.41 -24.32 -0.64
C ALA A 5 -18.26 -24.01 -1.89
N GLU A 6 -19.28 -24.82 -2.20
CA GLU A 6 -20.26 -24.52 -3.25
C GLU A 6 -21.21 -23.39 -2.85
N ASP A 7 -21.52 -23.22 -1.56
CA ASP A 7 -22.29 -22.08 -1.09
C ASP A 7 -21.49 -20.77 -1.10
N LEU A 8 -20.15 -20.83 -1.09
CA LEU A 8 -19.26 -19.71 -1.41
C LEU A 8 -19.22 -19.41 -2.91
N MET A 9 -19.44 -20.40 -3.77
CA MET A 9 -19.63 -20.20 -5.22
C MET A 9 -21.02 -19.68 -5.58
N HIS A 10 -22.04 -19.92 -4.74
CA HIS A 10 -23.41 -19.45 -4.92
C HIS A 10 -23.76 -18.20 -4.12
N GLY A 11 -22.97 -17.86 -3.10
CA GLY A 11 -23.02 -16.59 -2.42
C GLY A 11 -22.40 -15.52 -3.31
N VAL A 12 -23.11 -14.40 -3.49
CA VAL A 12 -22.53 -13.23 -4.17
C VAL A 12 -21.21 -12.93 -3.48
N ILE A 13 -20.08 -13.01 -4.19
CA ILE A 13 -18.74 -12.74 -3.63
C ILE A 13 -18.75 -11.39 -2.90
N ASP A 14 -19.50 -10.41 -3.43
CA ASP A 14 -19.75 -9.12 -2.77
C ASP A 14 -20.33 -9.25 -1.36
N CYS A 15 -21.20 -10.23 -1.07
CA CYS A 15 -21.74 -10.45 0.28
C CYS A 15 -20.71 -11.05 1.24
N LEU A 16 -19.83 -11.95 0.78
CA LEU A 16 -18.74 -12.48 1.62
C LEU A 16 -17.70 -11.40 1.87
N CYS A 17 -17.29 -10.69 0.83
CA CYS A 17 -16.38 -9.55 0.90
C CYS A 17 -16.94 -8.46 1.82
N HIS A 18 -18.21 -8.07 1.63
CA HIS A 18 -18.91 -7.12 2.50
C HIS A 18 -18.99 -7.61 3.94
N ARG A 19 -19.17 -8.92 4.18
CA ARG A 19 -19.26 -9.46 5.54
C ARG A 19 -17.91 -9.56 6.22
N LEU A 20 -16.85 -9.95 5.52
CA LEU A 20 -15.47 -9.92 6.02
C LEU A 20 -15.01 -8.49 6.32
N CYS A 21 -15.33 -7.53 5.43
CA CYS A 21 -15.06 -6.10 5.65
C CYS A 21 -15.86 -5.48 6.79
N ASN A 22 -17.07 -6.00 7.09
CA ASN A 22 -17.91 -5.51 8.19
C ASN A 22 -17.70 -6.25 9.54
N LEU A 23 -16.94 -7.35 9.55
CA LEU A 23 -16.72 -8.15 10.77
C LEU A 23 -15.54 -7.64 11.61
N ILE A 24 -14.81 -6.64 11.13
CA ILE A 24 -13.64 -6.07 11.80
C ILE A 24 -13.95 -4.60 12.18
N ASP A 25 -14.16 -4.37 13.49
CA ASP A 25 -14.51 -3.15 14.26
C ASP A 25 -16.02 -2.76 14.36
N PRO A 26 -16.60 -2.64 15.57
CA PRO A 26 -17.92 -2.03 15.80
C PRO A 26 -18.10 -0.57 15.32
N ASN A 27 -17.05 0.10 14.82
CA ASN A 27 -17.10 1.49 14.35
C ASN A 27 -17.08 1.69 12.82
N HIS A 28 -17.22 0.63 12.01
CA HIS A 28 -17.24 0.72 10.54
C HIS A 28 -16.02 1.42 9.93
N ARG A 29 -14.84 1.25 10.54
CA ARG A 29 -13.56 1.70 9.97
C ARG A 29 -12.74 0.47 9.59
N PRO A 30 -12.03 0.48 8.45
CA PRO A 30 -11.00 -0.52 8.20
C PRO A 30 -10.06 -0.48 9.41
N ALA A 31 -9.91 -1.62 10.11
CA ALA A 31 -8.99 -1.71 11.23
C ALA A 31 -7.61 -1.25 10.76
N SER A 32 -7.13 -0.18 11.39
CA SER A 32 -5.81 0.39 11.21
C SER A 32 -4.77 -0.74 11.21
N THR A 33 -4.13 -0.94 10.07
CA THR A 33 -3.18 -2.03 9.79
C THR A 33 -1.78 -1.77 10.36
N VAL A 34 -1.65 -0.85 11.32
CA VAL A 34 -0.36 -0.53 11.92
C VAL A 34 0.04 -1.64 12.89
N LYS A 35 1.20 -2.24 12.66
CA LYS A 35 1.84 -3.30 13.46
C LYS A 35 2.22 -2.89 14.90
N THR A 36 1.63 -1.83 15.47
CA THR A 36 2.01 -1.24 16.76
C THR A 36 1.00 -1.45 17.89
N LEU A 37 -0.05 -2.24 17.70
CA LEU A 37 -0.91 -2.64 18.81
C LEU A 37 -1.03 -4.16 18.84
N ASP A 38 -0.18 -4.76 19.68
CA ASP A 38 -0.42 -6.04 20.31
C ASP A 38 -1.81 -6.03 20.96
N PHE A 39 -2.77 -6.67 20.30
CA PHE A 39 -3.92 -7.24 20.98
C PHE A 39 -4.18 -8.65 20.47
N THR A 40 -3.96 -9.58 21.39
CA THR A 40 -4.38 -10.98 21.38
C THR A 40 -5.81 -11.16 20.89
N PHE A 41 -5.98 -11.95 19.82
CA PHE A 41 -7.15 -12.80 19.64
C PHE A 41 -6.69 -14.23 19.40
N SER A 42 -6.37 -14.91 20.50
CA SER A 42 -6.49 -16.36 20.59
C SER A 42 -7.96 -16.71 20.83
N GLU A 43 -8.48 -17.70 20.09
CA GLU A 43 -9.88 -18.18 20.04
C GLU A 43 -10.76 -17.44 19.01
N GLY A 44 -10.88 -17.87 17.74
CA GLY A 44 -10.40 -19.10 17.12
C GLY A 44 -10.63 -19.03 15.60
N PRO A 45 -9.57 -19.16 14.78
CA PRO A 45 -9.70 -19.39 13.34
C PRO A 45 -10.57 -20.62 13.03
N ARG A 46 -10.50 -21.64 13.90
CA ARG A 46 -11.37 -22.83 13.86
C ARG A 46 -12.87 -22.55 13.98
N ILE A 47 -13.31 -21.44 14.59
CA ILE A 47 -14.75 -21.11 14.69
C ILE A 47 -15.23 -20.42 13.41
N LEU A 48 -14.38 -19.62 12.77
CA LEU A 48 -14.63 -19.03 11.45
C LEU A 48 -14.58 -20.10 10.35
N LEU A 49 -13.66 -21.06 10.45
CA LEU A 49 -13.57 -22.22 9.56
C LEU A 49 -14.65 -23.29 9.86
N ALA A 50 -15.24 -23.33 11.06
CA ALA A 50 -16.39 -24.21 11.36
C ALA A 50 -17.68 -23.81 10.61
N VAL A 51 -17.71 -22.62 10.00
CA VAL A 51 -18.75 -22.22 9.03
C VAL A 51 -18.59 -22.96 7.70
N LEU A 52 -17.45 -23.63 7.47
CA LEU A 52 -17.01 -24.19 6.20
C LEU A 52 -16.92 -25.74 6.16
N GLU A 53 -17.41 -26.48 7.18
CA GLU A 53 -17.26 -27.96 7.25
C GLU A 53 -18.52 -28.78 6.82
N PRO A 54 -18.38 -29.78 5.93
CA PRO A 54 -19.51 -30.39 5.20
C PRO A 54 -20.40 -31.33 6.02
N GLY A 55 -21.71 -31.30 5.75
CA GLY A 55 -22.66 -32.37 6.07
C GLY A 55 -23.02 -33.15 4.81
N THR A 56 -22.80 -34.46 4.82
CA THR A 56 -23.14 -35.39 3.73
C THR A 56 -24.65 -35.36 3.39
N ASP A 57 -24.95 -35.37 2.10
CA ASP A 57 -26.26 -35.54 1.44
C ASP A 57 -27.08 -34.27 1.14
N LYS A 58 -26.91 -33.69 -0.07
CA LYS A 58 -28.02 -33.14 -0.89
C LYS A 58 -27.60 -32.66 -2.30
N PRO A 59 -28.57 -32.52 -3.25
CA PRO A 59 -28.32 -32.59 -4.68
C PRO A 59 -27.95 -31.25 -5.34
N SER A 60 -27.05 -31.36 -6.30
CA SER A 60 -26.48 -30.34 -7.20
C SER A 60 -27.52 -29.49 -7.93
N CYS A 61 -27.49 -28.18 -7.71
CA CYS A 61 -28.12 -27.18 -8.57
C CYS A 61 -27.05 -26.57 -9.47
N VAL A 62 -27.00 -27.02 -10.72
CA VAL A 62 -26.07 -26.53 -11.75
C VAL A 62 -26.40 -25.06 -12.02
N THR A 63 -25.58 -24.16 -11.47
CA THR A 63 -25.56 -22.75 -11.89
C THR A 63 -24.30 -22.56 -12.71
N ASP A 64 -24.45 -22.02 -13.91
CA ASP A 64 -23.43 -21.84 -14.93
C ASP A 64 -22.32 -20.88 -14.43
N LEU A 65 -21.14 -21.43 -14.14
CA LEU A 65 -20.00 -20.75 -13.51
C LEU A 65 -19.05 -20.07 -14.51
N SER A 66 -19.51 -19.88 -15.75
CA SER A 66 -18.88 -18.96 -16.71
C SER A 66 -18.71 -17.53 -16.15
N VAL A 67 -19.42 -17.19 -15.06
CA VAL A 67 -19.29 -15.94 -14.29
C VAL A 67 -18.02 -15.87 -13.41
N LEU A 68 -17.43 -17.02 -13.00
CA LEU A 68 -16.16 -17.03 -12.25
C LEU A 68 -14.92 -16.92 -13.15
N HIS A 69 -15.03 -17.24 -14.44
CA HIS A 69 -13.95 -16.96 -15.38
C HIS A 69 -13.75 -15.45 -15.61
N ASP A 70 -14.75 -14.64 -15.22
CA ASP A 70 -14.71 -13.19 -15.16
C ASP A 70 -14.26 -12.67 -13.76
N LEU A 71 -13.36 -13.39 -13.07
CA LEU A 71 -12.69 -12.90 -11.85
C LEU A 71 -11.90 -11.59 -12.08
N ALA A 72 -11.62 -11.22 -13.32
CA ALA A 72 -11.10 -9.91 -13.70
C ALA A 72 -12.14 -8.78 -13.52
N CYS A 73 -13.44 -9.10 -13.50
CA CYS A 73 -14.56 -8.15 -13.39
C CYS A 73 -15.09 -8.00 -11.96
N ILE A 74 -14.70 -8.87 -11.02
CA ILE A 74 -15.09 -8.78 -9.62
C ILE A 74 -14.00 -8.02 -8.87
N ALA A 75 -14.37 -6.89 -8.26
CA ALA A 75 -13.45 -6.15 -7.40
C ALA A 75 -13.01 -7.07 -6.25
N GLN A 76 -11.80 -7.62 -6.36
CA GLN A 76 -11.24 -8.49 -5.34
C GLN A 76 -11.07 -7.67 -4.06
N PRO A 77 -11.57 -8.15 -2.91
CA PRO A 77 -11.52 -7.39 -1.67
C PRO A 77 -10.08 -7.19 -1.23
N ALA A 78 -9.79 -5.99 -0.73
CA ALA A 78 -8.55 -5.72 -0.02
C ALA A 78 -8.53 -6.49 1.31
N VAL A 79 -7.87 -7.65 1.32
CA VAL A 79 -7.73 -8.52 2.49
C VAL A 79 -6.30 -8.54 3.03
N TRP A 80 -5.56 -7.47 2.86
CA TRP A 80 -4.19 -7.36 3.35
C TRP A 80 -4.06 -6.22 4.35
N CYS A 81 -2.97 -6.25 5.09
CA CYS A 81 -2.55 -5.21 6.03
C CYS A 81 -1.46 -4.34 5.39
N TYR A 82 -1.38 -3.07 5.77
CA TYR A 82 -0.34 -2.14 5.35
C TYR A 82 0.54 -1.70 6.51
N SER A 83 1.85 -1.63 6.29
CA SER A 83 2.80 -1.03 7.24
C SER A 83 3.87 -0.21 6.51
N TRP A 84 4.79 0.37 7.27
CA TRP A 84 5.81 1.30 6.78
C TRP A 84 7.18 0.87 7.29
N PHE A 85 8.20 0.98 6.44
CA PHE A 85 9.58 0.83 6.90
C PHE A 85 9.97 1.99 7.81
N ALA A 86 10.63 1.68 8.93
CA ALA A 86 11.09 2.68 9.89
C ALA A 86 12.36 3.44 9.43
N GLY A 87 12.94 3.08 8.29
CA GLY A 87 14.18 3.64 7.78
C GLY A 87 14.33 3.45 6.27
N HIS A 88 15.48 3.88 5.74
CA HIS A 88 15.79 3.73 4.32
C HIS A 88 16.00 2.26 4.00
N THR A 89 15.20 1.73 3.09
CA THR A 89 15.36 0.41 2.51
C THR A 89 15.62 0.56 1.02
N ASP A 90 16.64 -0.14 0.51
CA ASP A 90 16.93 -0.20 -0.93
C ASP A 90 15.95 -1.19 -1.57
N VAL A 91 14.71 -0.74 -1.75
CA VAL A 91 13.61 -1.51 -2.32
C VAL A 91 12.94 -0.73 -3.43
N ARG A 92 12.34 -1.47 -4.36
CA ARG A 92 11.63 -0.90 -5.50
C ARG A 92 10.14 -1.15 -5.37
N LEU A 93 9.36 -0.20 -5.88
CA LEU A 93 7.92 -0.35 -5.95
C LEU A 93 7.54 -1.62 -6.73
N GLY A 94 6.60 -2.38 -6.19
CA GLY A 94 6.16 -3.66 -6.73
C GLY A 94 7.07 -4.84 -6.37
N GLU A 95 8.21 -4.65 -5.71
CA GLU A 95 8.98 -5.78 -5.21
C GLU A 95 8.18 -6.56 -4.18
N TYR A 96 8.27 -7.89 -4.24
CA TYR A 96 7.74 -8.76 -3.21
C TYR A 96 8.86 -9.60 -2.62
N GLY A 97 8.71 -9.95 -1.35
CA GLY A 97 9.75 -10.61 -0.59
C GLY A 97 9.38 -10.83 0.87
N TYR A 98 10.37 -10.98 1.73
CA TYR A 98 10.18 -11.14 3.17
C TYR A 98 11.30 -10.43 3.94
N ILE A 99 11.11 -10.24 5.24
CA ILE A 99 12.18 -9.75 6.12
C ILE A 99 12.92 -10.97 6.67
N ASP A 100 14.21 -11.08 6.37
CA ASP A 100 15.04 -12.13 6.96
C ASP A 100 15.14 -11.90 8.49
N PRO A 101 14.70 -12.86 9.32
CA PRO A 101 14.70 -12.69 10.77
C PRO A 101 16.11 -12.52 11.36
N GLU A 102 17.16 -13.02 10.70
CA GLU A 102 18.53 -12.91 11.20
C GLU A 102 19.13 -11.53 10.91
N THR A 103 19.00 -11.05 9.67
CA THR A 103 19.61 -9.78 9.25
C THR A 103 18.70 -8.57 9.44
N GLN A 104 17.39 -8.78 9.61
CA GLN A 104 16.35 -7.74 9.59
C GLN A 104 16.33 -6.93 8.28
N LEU A 105 16.84 -7.51 7.19
CA LEU A 105 16.84 -6.91 5.86
C LEU A 105 15.73 -7.51 4.99
N PHE A 106 15.23 -6.70 4.07
CA PHE A 106 14.29 -7.17 3.06
C PHE A 106 15.02 -8.03 2.02
N VAL A 107 14.55 -9.26 1.83
CA VAL A 107 15.02 -10.17 0.80
C VAL A 107 14.02 -10.15 -0.34
N SER A 108 14.41 -9.52 -1.46
CA SER A 108 13.60 -9.45 -2.67
C SER A 108 13.54 -10.82 -3.36
N LEU A 109 12.34 -11.27 -3.66
CA LEU A 109 12.06 -12.50 -4.40
C LEU A 109 11.70 -12.25 -5.87
N GLY A 110 11.23 -11.04 -6.18
CA GLY A 110 10.90 -10.62 -7.54
C GLY A 110 10.07 -9.33 -7.55
N ASN A 111 9.50 -9.00 -8.72
CA ASN A 111 8.62 -7.85 -8.87
C ASN A 111 7.24 -8.27 -9.40
N VAL A 112 6.18 -7.68 -8.86
CA VAL A 112 4.80 -7.98 -9.21
C VAL A 112 4.49 -7.68 -10.69
N ALA A 113 5.12 -6.65 -11.27
CA ALA A 113 4.92 -6.33 -12.68
C ALA A 113 5.44 -7.45 -13.60
N GLU A 114 6.56 -8.07 -13.24
CA GLU A 114 7.13 -9.21 -13.96
C GLU A 114 6.31 -10.48 -13.73
N LEU A 115 5.88 -10.72 -12.49
CA LEU A 115 5.11 -11.90 -12.10
C LEU A 115 3.72 -11.92 -12.74
N LEU A 116 3.05 -10.76 -12.82
CA LEU A 116 1.72 -10.60 -13.39
C LEU A 116 1.75 -10.23 -14.88
N GLN A 117 2.93 -9.95 -15.45
CA GLN A 117 3.10 -9.52 -16.84
C GLN A 117 2.23 -8.28 -17.18
N CYS A 118 2.16 -7.30 -16.26
CA CYS A 118 1.28 -6.14 -16.37
C CYS A 118 2.08 -4.81 -16.36
N GLU A 119 2.04 -4.10 -17.50
CA GLU A 119 2.75 -2.82 -17.71
C GLU A 119 2.08 -1.63 -16.97
N GLU A 120 0.77 -1.66 -16.73
CA GLU A 120 0.00 -0.54 -16.15
C GLU A 120 -0.30 -0.71 -14.65
N SER A 121 0.59 -1.39 -13.93
CA SER A 121 0.38 -1.69 -12.51
C SER A 121 0.70 -0.54 -11.57
N LEU A 122 1.18 0.61 -12.06
CA LEU A 122 1.69 1.70 -11.22
C LEU A 122 1.00 3.04 -11.54
N TYR A 123 0.71 3.82 -10.51
CA TYR A 123 0.16 5.16 -10.69
C TYR A 123 0.68 6.16 -9.66
N TRP A 124 0.62 7.43 -10.03
CA TRP A 124 1.07 8.55 -9.21
C TRP A 124 -0.11 9.39 -8.74
N GLN A 125 -0.05 9.83 -7.49
CA GLN A 125 -0.99 10.80 -6.92
C GLN A 125 -0.27 11.83 -6.06
N THR A 126 -0.88 13.01 -5.90
CA THR A 126 -0.40 14.05 -4.97
C THR A 126 -1.50 14.46 -4.00
N LYS A 127 -1.13 14.69 -2.75
CA LYS A 127 -1.99 15.21 -1.69
C LYS A 127 -1.30 16.36 -0.98
N GLU A 128 -2.06 17.41 -0.68
CA GLU A 128 -1.60 18.54 0.13
C GLU A 128 -2.44 18.68 1.39
N TYR A 129 -1.76 18.98 2.50
CA TYR A 129 -2.34 19.17 3.81
C TYR A 129 -1.91 20.52 4.38
N ILE A 130 -2.86 21.21 5.01
CA ILE A 130 -2.60 22.37 5.87
C ILE A 130 -3.16 22.06 7.25
N ASN A 131 -2.30 22.08 8.27
CA ASN A 131 -2.65 21.75 9.66
C ASN A 131 -3.39 20.41 9.74
N ASP A 132 -2.81 19.38 9.10
CA ASP A 132 -3.32 18.01 9.00
C ASP A 132 -4.68 17.86 8.29
N LYS A 133 -5.19 18.93 7.67
CA LYS A 133 -6.41 18.88 6.85
C LYS A 133 -6.06 18.79 5.38
N PRO A 134 -6.56 17.79 4.64
CA PRO A 134 -6.32 17.70 3.21
C PRO A 134 -7.03 18.86 2.49
N ILE A 135 -6.33 19.54 1.59
CA ILE A 135 -6.86 20.65 0.80
C ILE A 135 -6.83 20.40 -0.70
N GLU A 136 -5.94 19.53 -1.18
CA GLU A 136 -5.82 19.16 -2.59
C GLU A 136 -5.55 17.65 -2.70
N HIS A 137 -6.18 17.01 -3.69
CA HIS A 137 -5.90 15.63 -4.08
C HIS A 137 -5.99 15.51 -5.60
N THR A 138 -4.92 15.02 -6.24
CA THR A 138 -4.84 14.85 -7.70
C THR A 138 -4.38 13.44 -8.04
N TRP A 139 -5.08 12.81 -8.98
CA TRP A 139 -4.76 11.52 -9.57
C TRP A 139 -4.04 11.71 -10.92
N GLY A 140 -3.19 10.75 -11.30
CA GLY A 140 -2.46 10.80 -12.57
C GLY A 140 -1.34 11.86 -12.57
N TYR A 141 -0.70 12.05 -11.43
CA TYR A 141 0.41 12.99 -11.31
C TYR A 141 1.58 12.55 -12.22
N ILE A 142 2.26 13.49 -12.88
CA ILE A 142 3.43 13.18 -13.70
C ILE A 142 4.66 13.81 -13.05
N TRP A 143 5.61 12.97 -12.63
CA TRP A 143 6.85 13.45 -12.02
C TRP A 143 7.67 14.24 -13.03
N SER A 144 7.92 15.51 -12.71
CA SER A 144 8.62 16.47 -13.57
C SER A 144 9.34 17.52 -12.72
N GLU A 145 10.20 18.32 -13.33
CA GLU A 145 10.76 19.49 -12.65
C GLU A 145 9.62 20.45 -12.28
N ARG A 146 9.49 20.76 -10.98
CA ARG A 146 8.40 21.61 -10.50
C ARG A 146 8.79 22.35 -9.24
N SER A 147 8.36 23.60 -9.14
CA SER A 147 8.52 24.40 -7.92
C SER A 147 7.17 24.65 -7.26
N TRP A 148 7.13 24.47 -5.95
CA TRP A 148 5.95 24.69 -5.12
C TRP A 148 6.18 25.88 -4.21
N ARG A 149 5.19 26.75 -4.10
CA ARG A 149 5.28 27.98 -3.31
C ARG A 149 4.44 27.84 -2.05
N TYR A 150 5.07 28.08 -0.91
CA TYR A 150 4.46 27.95 0.41
C TYR A 150 4.48 29.28 1.15
N PRO A 151 3.32 29.87 1.47
CA PRO A 151 3.27 31.05 2.32
C PRO A 151 3.70 30.68 3.75
N LEU A 152 4.52 31.54 4.36
CA LEU A 152 4.98 31.36 5.74
C LEU A 152 3.95 31.90 6.74
N LEU A 153 2.91 31.11 7.00
CA LEU A 153 1.85 31.46 7.96
C LEU A 153 2.23 31.04 9.39
N VAL A 154 2.00 31.93 10.35
CA VAL A 154 2.20 31.67 11.79
C VAL A 154 1.34 30.48 12.24
N ASN A 155 1.94 29.56 13.02
CA ASN A 155 1.27 28.36 13.53
C ASN A 155 0.63 27.53 12.42
N SER A 156 1.36 27.38 11.31
CA SER A 156 0.94 26.54 10.21
C SER A 156 1.92 25.39 9.95
N SER A 157 1.36 24.27 9.53
CA SER A 157 2.08 23.11 9.01
C SER A 157 1.53 22.81 7.62
N ASN A 158 2.38 22.91 6.61
CA ASN A 158 2.09 22.55 5.24
C ASN A 158 2.83 21.25 4.94
N VAL A 159 2.12 20.26 4.43
CA VAL A 159 2.69 18.98 4.02
C VAL A 159 2.20 18.68 2.62
N ARG A 160 3.12 18.31 1.73
CA ARG A 160 2.77 17.75 0.43
C ARG A 160 3.39 16.37 0.30
N VAL A 161 2.59 15.45 -0.21
CA VAL A 161 2.96 14.04 -0.40
C VAL A 161 2.67 13.70 -1.85
N VAL A 162 3.67 13.20 -2.55
CA VAL A 162 3.52 12.57 -3.85
C VAL A 162 3.73 11.07 -3.66
N SER A 163 2.72 10.26 -3.98
CA SER A 163 2.75 8.81 -3.81
C SER A 163 2.86 8.12 -5.16
N HIS A 164 3.76 7.14 -5.27
CA HIS A 164 3.81 6.17 -6.35
C HIS A 164 3.32 4.83 -5.80
N GLN A 165 2.31 4.23 -6.42
CA GLN A 165 1.60 3.08 -5.86
C GLN A 165 1.37 1.97 -6.87
N VAL A 166 1.39 0.73 -6.39
CA VAL A 166 0.88 -0.43 -7.12
C VAL A 166 -0.66 -0.36 -7.16
N SER A 167 -1.26 -0.65 -8.31
CA SER A 167 -2.70 -0.66 -8.51
C SER A 167 -3.37 -1.67 -7.59
N GLU A 168 -4.54 -1.33 -7.06
CA GLU A 168 -5.29 -2.22 -6.17
C GLU A 168 -5.58 -3.57 -6.85
N SER A 169 -5.83 -3.57 -8.17
CA SER A 169 -6.01 -4.78 -8.96
C SER A 169 -4.76 -5.67 -8.98
N ALA A 170 -3.57 -5.10 -9.19
CA ALA A 170 -2.33 -5.88 -9.19
C ALA A 170 -1.97 -6.39 -7.79
N GLN A 171 -2.22 -5.60 -6.73
CA GLN A 171 -2.07 -6.05 -5.35
C GLN A 171 -3.00 -7.23 -5.06
N ALA A 172 -4.27 -7.11 -5.45
CA ALA A 172 -5.26 -8.16 -5.22
C ALA A 172 -4.88 -9.44 -5.97
N GLU A 173 -4.54 -9.33 -7.25
CA GLU A 173 -4.14 -10.49 -8.06
C GLU A 173 -2.91 -11.18 -7.46
N PHE A 174 -1.92 -10.41 -7.01
CA PHE A 174 -0.77 -10.95 -6.31
C PHE A 174 -1.17 -11.75 -5.06
N PHE A 175 -1.91 -11.16 -4.14
CA PHE A 175 -2.26 -11.82 -2.89
C PHE A 175 -3.20 -13.01 -3.09
N TRP A 176 -4.26 -12.86 -3.89
CA TRP A 176 -5.26 -13.90 -4.07
C TRP A 176 -4.80 -15.06 -4.93
N SER A 177 -3.91 -14.82 -5.90
CA SER A 177 -3.58 -15.82 -6.92
C SER A 177 -2.14 -16.29 -6.90
N LYS A 178 -1.20 -15.49 -6.34
CA LYS A 178 0.23 -15.79 -6.42
C LYS A 178 0.91 -16.00 -5.07
N ALA A 179 0.44 -15.35 -4.00
CA ALA A 179 1.14 -15.35 -2.71
C ALA A 179 1.42 -16.77 -2.18
N CYS A 180 0.44 -17.68 -2.14
CA CYS A 180 0.68 -19.04 -1.66
C CYS A 180 1.69 -19.83 -2.52
N ILE A 181 1.64 -19.68 -3.84
CA ILE A 181 2.56 -20.35 -4.76
C ILE A 181 3.99 -19.83 -4.57
N VAL A 182 4.14 -18.50 -4.45
CA VAL A 182 5.43 -17.86 -4.20
C VAL A 182 5.98 -18.29 -2.84
N ALA A 183 5.14 -18.28 -1.79
CA ALA A 183 5.53 -18.71 -0.44
C ALA A 183 6.06 -20.16 -0.44
N GLU A 184 5.30 -21.08 -1.06
CA GLU A 184 5.69 -22.48 -1.20
C GLU A 184 7.00 -22.66 -1.97
N LEU A 185 7.16 -21.96 -3.11
CA LEU A 185 8.36 -22.03 -3.93
C LEU A 185 9.63 -21.62 -3.17
N HIS A 186 9.51 -20.65 -2.27
CA HIS A 186 10.63 -20.12 -1.49
C HIS A 186 10.74 -20.71 -0.09
N GLY A 187 9.84 -21.63 0.29
CA GLY A 187 9.86 -22.31 1.59
C GLY A 187 9.59 -21.37 2.77
N ILE A 188 8.74 -20.36 2.57
CA ILE A 188 8.31 -19.40 3.60
C ILE A 188 6.79 -19.51 3.80
N GLU A 189 6.28 -18.96 4.90
CA GLU A 189 4.85 -18.88 5.15
C GLU A 189 4.20 -17.70 4.40
N PRO A 190 2.93 -17.79 3.96
CA PRO A 190 2.27 -16.69 3.24
C PRO A 190 2.18 -15.40 4.06
N GLN A 191 2.08 -15.47 5.40
CA GLN A 191 2.10 -14.27 6.26
C GLN A 191 3.46 -13.57 6.35
N GLU A 192 4.54 -14.23 5.90
CA GLU A 192 5.88 -13.63 5.84
C GLU A 192 6.09 -12.83 4.55
N LEU A 193 5.26 -13.09 3.52
CA LEU A 193 5.30 -12.34 2.27
C LEU A 193 4.85 -10.89 2.46
N MET A 194 5.64 -10.01 1.87
CA MET A 194 5.41 -8.57 1.80
C MET A 194 5.45 -8.14 0.33
N LEU A 195 4.61 -7.17 -0.02
CA LEU A 195 4.60 -6.48 -1.31
C LEU A 195 4.86 -4.99 -1.06
N ILE A 196 5.92 -4.44 -1.65
CA ILE A 196 6.19 -3.00 -1.63
C ILE A 196 5.14 -2.30 -2.50
N ASP A 197 4.11 -1.74 -1.88
CA ASP A 197 2.92 -1.26 -2.57
C ASP A 197 2.91 0.26 -2.77
N ILE A 198 3.70 1.00 -1.98
CA ILE A 198 3.70 2.46 -1.99
C ILE A 198 5.07 3.05 -1.67
N VAL A 199 5.45 4.08 -2.43
CA VAL A 199 6.55 4.99 -2.08
C VAL A 199 6.01 6.41 -2.01
N ASN A 200 6.15 7.06 -0.86
CA ASN A 200 5.74 8.42 -0.61
C ASN A 200 6.95 9.36 -0.58
N TYR A 201 6.95 10.36 -1.44
CA TYR A 201 7.87 11.50 -1.39
C TYR A 201 7.16 12.63 -0.66
N ARG A 202 7.61 12.93 0.56
CA ARG A 202 6.96 13.87 1.46
C ARG A 202 7.88 15.04 1.73
N TRP A 203 7.37 16.25 1.60
CA TRP A 203 8.05 17.44 2.11
C TRP A 203 7.10 18.28 2.93
N ASN A 204 7.66 18.94 3.93
CA ASN A 204 6.88 19.69 4.89
C ASN A 204 7.58 20.98 5.30
N LEU A 205 6.74 21.95 5.63
CA LEU A 205 7.11 23.23 6.20
C LEU A 205 6.23 23.43 7.42
N SER A 206 6.83 23.56 8.60
CA SER A 206 6.12 23.99 9.79
C SER A 206 6.77 25.24 10.37
N PHE A 207 5.95 26.15 10.87
CA PHE A 207 6.41 27.38 11.47
C PHE A 207 5.76 27.59 12.83
N ASP A 208 6.58 27.47 13.89
CA ASP A 208 6.18 27.62 15.28
C ASP A 208 6.45 29.09 15.71
N GLU A 209 5.49 29.74 16.36
CA GLU A 209 5.49 31.17 16.74
C GLU A 209 6.55 31.59 17.78
N VAL A 210 7.61 30.80 18.02
CA VAL A 210 8.36 30.88 19.28
C VAL A 210 9.46 31.96 19.33
N ASP A 211 9.81 32.63 18.24
CA ASP A 211 10.95 33.56 18.27
C ASP A 211 10.61 35.02 17.92
N ASP A 212 10.50 35.85 18.97
CA ASP A 212 10.66 37.32 18.97
C ASP A 212 12.04 37.76 18.40
N HIS A 213 12.93 36.82 18.07
CA HIS A 213 14.28 37.07 17.57
C HIS A 213 14.34 37.63 16.14
N TRP A 214 13.28 37.48 15.34
CA TRP A 214 13.24 38.06 13.99
C TRP A 214 13.23 39.59 14.03
N GLU A 215 12.52 40.19 14.98
CA GLU A 215 12.48 41.65 15.13
C GLU A 215 13.80 42.24 15.66
N LEU A 216 14.55 41.44 16.43
CA LEU A 216 15.81 41.86 17.05
C LEU A 216 17.02 41.85 16.10
N SER A 217 16.96 41.10 14.99
CA SER A 217 18.09 40.93 14.06
C SER A 217 18.10 41.89 12.88
N GLY A 218 17.06 42.71 12.70
CA GLY A 218 16.95 43.64 11.56
C GLY A 218 16.76 42.96 10.19
N ASN A 219 16.66 41.63 10.15
CA ASN A 219 16.38 40.87 8.93
C ASN A 219 14.88 40.83 8.68
N THR A 220 14.46 41.17 7.46
CA THR A 220 13.05 41.02 7.05
C THR A 220 12.74 39.55 6.92
N ARG A 221 11.76 39.07 7.71
CA ARG A 221 11.24 37.71 7.64
C ARG A 221 10.76 37.40 6.20
N PRO A 222 11.14 36.25 5.62
CA PRO A 222 10.58 35.84 4.33
C PRO A 222 9.07 35.61 4.44
N SER A 223 8.32 36.06 3.43
CA SER A 223 6.87 35.84 3.35
C SER A 223 6.50 34.46 2.80
N GLU A 224 7.42 33.84 2.06
CA GLU A 224 7.20 32.58 1.36
C GLU A 224 8.49 31.78 1.23
N MET A 225 8.33 30.49 1.01
CA MET A 225 9.38 29.51 0.76
C MET A 225 9.01 28.69 -0.46
N TYR A 226 10.01 28.10 -1.10
CA TYR A 226 9.82 27.26 -2.26
C TYR A 226 10.39 25.87 -2.04
N PHE A 227 9.66 24.83 -2.47
CA PHE A 227 10.21 23.49 -2.61
C PHE A 227 10.39 23.19 -4.10
N HIS A 228 11.62 22.89 -4.49
CA HIS A 228 12.01 22.59 -5.86
C HIS A 228 12.17 21.09 -6.01
N GLN A 229 11.21 20.47 -6.69
CA GLN A 229 11.26 19.08 -7.08
C GLN A 229 12.20 18.91 -8.27
N GLN A 230 13.12 17.95 -8.17
CA GLN A 230 14.05 17.64 -9.24
C GLN A 230 13.36 16.82 -10.36
N PRO A 231 13.78 16.99 -11.62
CA PRO A 231 13.32 16.12 -12.71
C PRO A 231 13.72 14.65 -12.44
N PRO A 232 13.00 13.69 -13.04
CA PRO A 232 13.42 12.29 -12.95
C PRO A 232 14.78 12.10 -13.62
N LEU A 233 15.51 11.08 -13.18
CA LEU A 233 16.76 10.63 -13.80
C LEU A 233 16.49 10.06 -15.21
N GLU A 234 17.54 9.84 -16.01
CA GLU A 234 17.40 9.30 -17.37
C GLU A 234 16.69 7.94 -17.44
N ASN A 235 16.80 7.15 -16.36
CA ASN A 235 16.12 5.87 -16.22
C ASN A 235 14.67 5.98 -15.67
N GLY A 236 14.16 7.20 -15.53
CA GLY A 236 12.83 7.49 -14.98
C GLY A 236 12.74 7.44 -13.45
N ALA A 237 13.81 7.10 -12.74
CA ALA A 237 13.80 7.05 -11.27
C ALA A 237 13.74 8.46 -10.66
N VAL A 238 13.11 8.58 -9.50
CA VAL A 238 13.14 9.83 -8.72
C VAL A 238 14.52 9.99 -8.09
N PRO A 239 15.19 11.14 -8.27
CA PRO A 239 16.51 11.37 -7.67
C PRO A 239 16.42 11.40 -6.13
N VAL A 240 17.54 11.10 -5.47
CA VAL A 240 17.70 11.26 -4.02
C VAL A 240 18.88 12.22 -3.80
N PRO A 241 18.65 13.41 -3.19
CA PRO A 241 17.37 13.95 -2.74
C PRO A 241 16.40 14.28 -3.90
N PHE A 242 15.10 14.11 -3.68
CA PHE A 242 14.06 14.33 -4.71
C PHE A 242 13.71 15.82 -4.91
N GLY A 243 14.23 16.68 -4.05
CA GLY A 243 14.05 18.11 -4.11
C GLY A 243 14.77 18.84 -2.98
N TYR A 244 14.67 20.17 -2.98
CA TYR A 244 15.30 21.01 -1.98
C TYR A 244 14.47 22.27 -1.69
N TRP A 245 14.68 22.85 -0.52
CA TRP A 245 14.02 24.09 -0.11
C TRP A 245 14.84 25.32 -0.53
N SER A 246 14.18 26.37 -0.99
CA SER A 246 14.82 27.64 -1.31
C SER A 246 13.97 28.87 -0.93
N LEU A 247 14.61 30.03 -0.86
CA LEU A 247 13.95 31.34 -0.75
C LEU A 247 13.65 31.97 -2.12
N GLU A 248 14.21 31.41 -3.19
CA GLU A 248 14.10 31.94 -4.54
C GLU A 248 13.02 31.17 -5.32
N PRO A 249 12.20 31.85 -6.14
CA PRO A 249 11.19 31.16 -6.94
C PRO A 249 11.79 30.32 -8.08
N GLN A 250 13.04 30.58 -8.48
CA GLN A 250 13.69 29.90 -9.59
C GLN A 250 14.34 28.59 -9.15
N PHE A 251 14.20 27.56 -9.99
CA PHE A 251 14.96 26.33 -9.88
C PHE A 251 16.42 26.59 -10.22
N VAL A 252 17.34 26.20 -9.33
CA VAL A 252 18.79 26.38 -9.46
C VAL A 252 19.46 25.07 -9.03
N LEU A 253 20.03 24.37 -10.01
CA LEU A 253 20.63 23.05 -9.80
C LEU A 253 21.93 23.11 -8.97
N GLU A 254 22.58 24.26 -8.87
CA GLU A 254 24.01 24.35 -8.49
C GLU A 254 24.30 24.61 -6.99
N THR A 255 23.31 24.81 -6.12
CA THR A 255 23.56 25.07 -4.69
C THR A 255 22.53 24.44 -3.76
N HIS A 256 22.76 23.19 -3.37
CA HIS A 256 21.99 22.49 -2.35
C HIS A 256 22.46 22.83 -0.93
N GLN A 257 22.42 24.10 -0.55
CA GLN A 257 22.65 24.44 0.86
C GLN A 257 21.34 24.29 1.62
N ASP A 258 21.36 23.47 2.68
CA ASP A 258 20.24 23.36 3.60
C ASP A 258 19.96 24.73 4.22
N ILE A 259 18.77 25.24 3.93
CA ILE A 259 18.32 26.52 4.49
C ILE A 259 17.89 26.28 5.94
N VAL A 260 18.57 26.96 6.86
CA VAL A 260 18.20 26.98 8.27
C VAL A 260 17.70 28.37 8.63
N LEU A 261 16.41 28.47 8.99
CA LEU A 261 15.77 29.71 9.39
C LEU A 261 15.16 29.54 10.80
N PRO A 262 15.39 30.49 11.73
CA PRO A 262 14.78 30.46 13.07
C PRO A 262 13.25 30.27 13.05
N GLY A 263 12.75 29.34 13.86
CA GLY A 263 11.31 29.04 13.98
C GLY A 263 10.69 28.25 12.81
N ILE A 264 11.40 28.08 11.69
CA ILE A 264 10.93 27.31 10.52
C ILE A 264 11.58 25.93 10.53
N ARG A 265 10.76 24.88 10.44
CA ARG A 265 11.23 23.51 10.23
C ARG A 265 10.87 23.08 8.82
N LEU A 266 11.90 22.71 8.07
CA LEU A 266 11.81 22.20 6.72
C LEU A 266 12.13 20.71 6.76
N GLY A 267 11.35 19.92 6.03
CA GLY A 267 11.56 18.49 5.96
C GLY A 267 11.38 17.96 4.54
N GLY A 268 12.06 16.85 4.29
CA GLY A 268 11.93 16.01 3.11
C GLY A 268 12.19 14.57 3.54
N SER A 269 11.25 13.66 3.31
CA SER A 269 11.37 12.24 3.60
C SER A 269 10.84 11.40 2.45
N VAL A 270 11.40 10.20 2.33
CA VAL A 270 10.86 9.14 1.48
C VAL A 270 10.37 8.05 2.41
N ASP A 271 9.07 7.79 2.40
CA ASP A 271 8.45 6.76 3.22
C ASP A 271 8.03 5.59 2.32
N VAL A 272 8.51 4.38 2.62
CA VAL A 272 8.16 3.17 1.86
C VAL A 272 7.15 2.35 2.66
N GLY A 273 6.01 2.07 2.05
CA GLY A 273 4.98 1.21 2.60
C GLY A 273 4.97 -0.15 1.91
N TYR A 274 4.46 -1.12 2.64
CA TYR A 274 4.28 -2.47 2.15
C TYR A 274 2.97 -3.08 2.63
N ALA A 275 2.37 -3.89 1.76
CA ALA A 275 1.25 -4.75 2.06
C ALA A 275 1.72 -6.14 2.50
N PHE A 276 0.98 -6.81 3.39
CA PHE A 276 1.26 -8.17 3.87
C PHE A 276 -0.03 -8.87 4.33
N LEU A 277 0.00 -10.18 4.51
CA LEU A 277 -1.11 -10.95 5.07
C LEU A 277 -0.89 -11.17 6.57
N ASN A 278 -1.90 -10.90 7.41
CA ASN A 278 -1.89 -11.46 8.76
C ASN A 278 -2.25 -12.95 8.76
N GLU A 279 -2.12 -13.63 9.89
CA GLU A 279 -2.38 -15.09 10.01
C GLU A 279 -3.75 -15.49 9.45
N PHE A 280 -4.81 -14.76 9.82
CA PHE A 280 -6.16 -15.05 9.35
C PHE A 280 -6.32 -14.86 7.83
N GLN A 281 -5.74 -13.77 7.29
CA GLN A 281 -5.78 -13.48 5.87
C GLN A 281 -4.97 -14.51 5.07
N ALA A 282 -3.82 -14.95 5.60
CA ALA A 282 -3.01 -16.00 5.02
C ALA A 282 -3.76 -17.34 4.96
N GLU A 283 -4.45 -17.74 6.05
CA GLU A 283 -5.31 -18.93 6.05
C GLU A 283 -6.42 -18.84 5.00
N LEU A 284 -7.09 -17.67 4.89
CA LEU A 284 -8.15 -17.45 3.92
C LEU A 284 -7.65 -17.59 2.47
N VAL A 285 -6.52 -16.95 2.14
CA VAL A 285 -5.88 -17.03 0.83
C VAL A 285 -5.42 -18.45 0.51
N ALA A 286 -4.88 -19.17 1.50
CA ALA A 286 -4.47 -20.57 1.34
C ALA A 286 -5.66 -21.48 1.04
N CYS A 287 -6.77 -21.34 1.78
CA CYS A 287 -8.01 -22.07 1.50
C CYS A 287 -8.52 -21.80 0.09
N PHE A 288 -8.55 -20.53 -0.33
CA PHE A 288 -9.00 -20.14 -1.66
C PHE A 288 -8.11 -20.75 -2.76
N THR A 289 -6.79 -20.67 -2.60
CA THR A 289 -5.82 -21.25 -3.54
C THR A 289 -5.99 -22.77 -3.67
N GLN A 290 -6.19 -23.47 -2.56
CA GLN A 290 -6.42 -24.93 -2.57
C GLN A 290 -7.68 -25.30 -3.36
N GLN A 291 -8.78 -24.54 -3.19
CA GLN A 291 -10.02 -24.79 -3.93
C GLN A 291 -9.85 -24.55 -5.43
N LEU A 292 -9.14 -23.48 -5.83
CA LEU A 292 -8.84 -23.22 -7.24
C LEU A 292 -8.01 -24.35 -7.85
N ASN A 293 -6.97 -24.82 -7.15
CA ASN A 293 -6.10 -25.88 -7.65
C ASN A 293 -6.83 -27.22 -7.77
N ALA A 294 -7.65 -27.60 -6.78
CA ALA A 294 -8.43 -28.83 -6.82
C ALA A 294 -9.35 -28.88 -8.05
N ARG A 295 -9.92 -27.73 -8.42
CA ARG A 295 -10.81 -27.61 -9.57
C ARG A 295 -10.08 -27.62 -10.91
N ALA A 296 -8.95 -26.93 -11.01
CA ALA A 296 -8.13 -26.98 -12.23
C ALA A 296 -7.70 -28.41 -12.58
N VAL A 297 -7.45 -29.25 -11.55
CA VAL A 297 -7.19 -30.68 -11.73
C VAL A 297 -8.44 -31.43 -12.21
N GLN A 298 -9.63 -31.11 -11.69
CA GLN A 298 -10.88 -31.73 -12.11
C GLN A 298 -11.21 -31.39 -13.58
N ASP A 299 -11.13 -30.11 -13.96
CA ASP A 299 -11.41 -29.66 -15.33
C ASP A 299 -10.45 -30.31 -16.34
N ALA A 300 -9.16 -30.42 -16.00
CA ALA A 300 -8.17 -31.10 -16.83
C ALA A 300 -8.43 -32.61 -17.01
N VAL A 301 -9.13 -33.25 -16.07
CA VAL A 301 -9.54 -34.66 -16.19
C VAL A 301 -10.78 -34.79 -17.07
N GLU A 302 -11.71 -33.84 -16.99
CA GLU A 302 -12.93 -33.83 -17.80
C GLU A 302 -12.65 -33.56 -19.29
N ASP A 303 -11.66 -32.72 -19.62
CA ASP A 303 -11.25 -32.44 -21.01
C ASP A 303 -10.56 -33.61 -21.72
N VAL A 304 -10.13 -34.64 -20.99
CA VAL A 304 -9.41 -35.81 -21.53
C VAL A 304 -10.35 -36.99 -21.81
N LEU A 305 -11.59 -36.94 -21.34
CA LEU A 305 -12.60 -38.01 -21.45
C LEU A 305 -13.63 -37.75 -22.56
#